data_AF-A0A1E3Y3W1-F1
#
_entry.id   AF-A0A1E3Y3W1-F1
#
_cell.length_a   1.000
_cell.length_b   1.000
_cell.length_c   1.000
_cell.angle_alpha   90.00
_cell.angle_beta   90.00
_cell.angle_gamma   90.00
#
_symmetry.space_group_name_H-M   'P 1'
#
loop_
_entity.id
_entity.type
_entity.pdbx_description
1 polymer ?
#
loop_
_entity_poly.entity_id
_entity_poly.type
_entity_poly.pdbx_seq_one_letter_code
_entity_poly.pdbx_strand_id
1 'polypeptide(L)'
;MQWTFEVVPQTNLQSFRTTVRSDHPWLTVTTTATTALTPGSTPPAQISTQGEFTSPRGCRGTFGSVGTAQVTRIEADFTGTDCQQATFVGQLVLTKN
;
A
#
# COMPACT_ATOMS: atom_id res chain seq x y z
N MET A 1 1.51 -8.51 9.33
CA MET A 1 1.64 -7.73 8.10
C MET A 1 2.08 -6.33 8.50
N GLN A 2 3.16 -5.82 7.92
CA GLN A 2 3.80 -4.56 8.29
C GLN A 2 4.06 -3.76 7.01
N TRP A 3 3.62 -2.51 6.96
CA TRP A 3 3.90 -1.66 5.82
C TRP A 3 4.83 -0.55 6.25
N THR A 4 5.83 -0.28 5.42
CA THR A 4 6.78 0.80 5.62
C THR A 4 6.61 1.78 4.47
N PHE A 5 6.29 3.02 4.85
CA PHE A 5 6.17 4.12 3.92
C PHE A 5 7.53 4.81 3.86
N GLU A 6 8.22 4.65 2.74
CA GLU A 6 9.44 5.40 2.49
C GLU A 6 9.10 6.56 1.56
N VAL A 7 9.37 7.78 2.01
CA VAL A 7 9.21 8.96 1.16
C VAL A 7 10.27 8.89 0.07
N VAL A 8 9.87 8.49 -1.13
CA VAL A 8 10.77 8.54 -2.29
C VAL A 8 10.85 10.00 -2.76
N PRO A 9 12.05 10.60 -2.81
CA PRO A 9 12.20 11.96 -3.32
C PRO A 9 11.80 12.00 -4.80
N GLN A 10 10.96 12.97 -5.16
CA GLN A 10 10.65 13.38 -6.54
C GLN A 10 9.64 12.52 -7.34
N THR A 11 8.37 12.67 -6.98
CA THR A 11 7.21 12.17 -7.74
C THR A 11 6.19 13.29 -7.88
N ASN A 12 6.53 14.41 -8.53
CA ASN A 12 5.66 15.57 -8.77
C ASN A 12 4.83 16.06 -7.55
N LEU A 13 5.26 15.70 -6.33
CA LEU A 13 4.52 15.77 -5.06
C LEU A 13 3.17 14.99 -5.02
N GLN A 14 2.74 14.35 -6.11
CA GLN A 14 1.42 13.72 -6.25
C GLN A 14 1.42 12.20 -6.15
N SER A 15 2.58 11.56 -6.05
CA SER A 15 2.65 10.14 -5.72
C SER A 15 3.81 9.87 -4.77
N PHE A 16 3.88 8.69 -4.19
CA PHE A 16 5.02 8.19 -3.42
C PHE A 16 5.09 6.67 -3.54
N ARG A 17 6.23 6.05 -3.23
CA ARG A 17 6.30 4.58 -3.17
C ARG A 17 5.93 4.09 -1.77
N THR A 18 5.25 2.97 -1.75
CA THR A 18 4.87 2.28 -0.52
C THR A 18 5.44 0.87 -0.55
N THR A 19 6.20 0.49 0.47
CA THR A 19 6.67 -0.89 0.61
C THR A 19 5.72 -1.67 1.51
N VAL A 20 5.22 -2.76 0.94
CA VAL A 20 4.33 -3.72 1.56
C VAL A 20 5.17 -4.88 2.02
N ARG A 21 5.07 -5.25 3.30
CA ARG A 21 5.67 -6.47 3.80
C ARG A 21 4.65 -7.32 4.55
N SER A 22 4.55 -8.57 4.18
CA SER A 22 3.85 -9.59 4.94
C SER A 22 4.86 -10.64 5.36
N ASP A 23 5.07 -10.78 6.67
CA ASP A 23 5.85 -11.86 7.26
C ASP A 23 4.97 -13.06 7.66
N HIS A 24 3.70 -13.09 7.23
CA HIS A 24 2.81 -14.16 7.61
C HIS A 24 3.15 -15.45 6.84
N PRO A 25 3.31 -16.61 7.51
CA PRO A 25 3.67 -17.87 6.86
C PRO A 25 2.83 -18.30 5.64
N TRP A 26 1.56 -17.88 5.52
CA TRP A 26 0.71 -18.24 4.38
C TRP A 26 0.85 -17.30 3.18
N LEU A 27 1.45 -16.11 3.36
CA LEU A 27 1.69 -15.10 2.31
C LEU A 27 2.89 -14.23 2.68
N THR A 28 4.09 -14.81 2.60
CA THR A 28 5.33 -14.08 2.79
C THR A 28 5.65 -13.26 1.54
N VAL A 29 5.54 -11.94 1.63
CA VAL A 29 5.67 -11.02 0.48
C VAL A 29 6.38 -9.75 0.91
N THR A 30 7.27 -9.25 0.07
CA THR A 30 7.77 -7.88 0.10
C THR A 30 7.63 -7.29 -1.29
N THR A 31 6.85 -6.22 -1.45
CA THR A 31 6.69 -5.55 -2.75
C THR A 31 6.62 -4.05 -2.58
N THR A 32 6.97 -3.33 -3.65
CA THR A 32 6.92 -1.88 -3.71
C THR A 32 5.82 -1.47 -4.68
N ALA A 33 4.86 -0.69 -4.20
CA ALA A 33 3.80 -0.11 -5.01
C ALA A 33 3.95 1.40 -5.14
N THR A 34 3.22 1.94 -6.10
CA THR A 34 3.04 3.39 -6.26
C THR A 34 1.70 3.78 -5.64
N THR A 35 1.75 4.78 -4.77
CA THR A 35 0.56 5.40 -4.16
C THR A 35 0.39 6.79 -4.77
N ALA A 36 -0.78 7.07 -5.33
CA ALA A 36 -1.15 8.39 -5.83
C ALA A 36 -1.94 9.17 -4.79
N LEU A 37 -1.74 10.48 -4.74
CA LEU A 37 -2.47 11.46 -3.94
C LEU A 37 -3.45 12.22 -4.84
N THR A 38 -4.70 12.33 -4.44
CA THR A 38 -5.75 13.03 -5.21
C THR A 38 -6.54 13.97 -4.28
N PRO A 39 -6.83 15.22 -4.67
CA PRO A 39 -6.47 15.90 -5.93
C PRO A 39 -5.04 16.48 -5.95
N GLY A 40 -4.28 16.36 -4.86
CA GLY A 40 -2.93 16.90 -4.76
C GLY A 40 -2.25 16.53 -3.45
N SER A 41 -1.10 17.14 -3.18
CA SER A 41 -0.22 16.80 -2.05
C SER A 41 -0.59 17.49 -0.72
N THR A 42 -1.58 18.38 -0.73
CA THR A 42 -2.02 19.13 0.44
C THR A 42 -2.99 18.30 1.27
N PRO A 43 -2.68 18.01 2.55
CA PRO A 43 -3.62 17.30 3.41
C PRO A 43 -4.88 18.14 3.72
N PRO A 44 -6.06 17.52 3.86
CA PRO A 44 -6.33 16.10 3.65
C PRO A 44 -6.34 15.72 2.16
N ALA A 45 -5.68 14.62 1.79
CA ALA A 45 -5.64 14.08 0.45
C ALA A 45 -6.15 12.63 0.43
N GLN A 46 -6.84 12.22 -0.63
CA GLN A 46 -7.15 10.81 -0.87
C GLN A 46 -5.90 10.10 -1.38
N ILE A 47 -5.71 8.86 -0.96
CA ILE A 47 -4.64 8.00 -1.48
C ILE A 47 -5.23 6.78 -2.18
N SER A 48 -4.59 6.41 -3.29
CA SER A 48 -4.87 5.16 -4.00
C SER A 48 -3.56 4.45 -4.28
N THR A 49 -3.43 3.21 -3.83
CA THR A 49 -2.25 2.38 -4.08
C THR A 49 -2.66 1.21 -4.95
N GLN A 50 -1.84 0.88 -5.94
CA GLN A 50 -1.99 -0.35 -6.71
C GLN A 50 -0.62 -0.98 -6.90
N GLY A 51 -0.56 -2.30 -6.80
CA GLY A 51 0.67 -3.03 -7.00
C GLY A 51 0.45 -4.51 -7.19
N GLU A 52 1.55 -5.18 -7.46
CA GLU A 52 1.60 -6.61 -7.72
C GLU A 52 2.74 -7.22 -6.92
N PHE A 53 2.64 -8.51 -6.63
CA PHE A 53 3.68 -9.26 -5.92
C PHE A 53 3.82 -10.66 -6.49
N THR A 54 5.01 -11.23 -6.33
CA THR A 54 5.25 -12.65 -6.60
C THR A 54 4.79 -13.45 -5.38
N SER A 55 3.80 -14.31 -5.58
CA SER A 55 3.32 -15.21 -4.52
C SER A 55 4.31 -16.36 -4.29
N PRO A 56 4.50 -16.80 -3.04
CA PRO A 56 5.18 -18.07 -2.74
C PRO A 56 4.57 -19.28 -3.45
N ARG A 57 3.31 -19.18 -3.89
CA ARG A 57 2.61 -20.23 -4.65
C ARG A 57 2.98 -20.25 -6.15
N GLY A 58 3.89 -19.38 -6.60
CA GLY A 58 4.39 -19.36 -7.98
C GLY A 58 3.53 -18.55 -8.98
N CYS A 59 2.53 -17.80 -8.49
CA CYS A 59 1.67 -16.95 -9.31
C CYS A 59 1.96 -15.45 -9.08
N ARG A 60 1.34 -14.58 -9.88
CA ARG A 60 1.30 -13.13 -9.63
C ARG A 60 0.05 -12.77 -8.85
N GLY A 61 0.24 -12.15 -7.69
CA GLY A 61 -0.84 -11.56 -6.90
C GLY A 61 -0.95 -10.06 -7.17
N THR A 62 -2.13 -9.51 -6.92
CA THR A 62 -2.40 -8.07 -7.00
C THR A 62 -2.88 -7.55 -5.66
N PHE A 63 -2.64 -6.28 -5.40
CA PHE A 63 -3.24 -5.61 -4.25
C PHE A 63 -3.53 -4.16 -4.58
N GLY A 64 -4.53 -3.64 -3.91
CA GLY A 64 -4.94 -2.25 -3.96
C GLY A 64 -5.13 -1.69 -2.57
N SER A 65 -5.16 -0.37 -2.51
CA SER A 65 -5.55 0.34 -1.31
C SER A 65 -6.22 1.66 -1.64
N VAL A 66 -7.17 2.04 -0.79
CA VAL A 66 -7.80 3.35 -0.79
C VAL A 66 -7.80 3.89 0.62
N GLY A 67 -7.59 5.20 0.77
CA GLY A 67 -7.48 5.80 2.09
C GLY A 67 -7.34 7.31 2.07
N THR A 68 -7.02 7.87 3.23
CA THR A 68 -6.84 9.30 3.43
C THR A 68 -5.47 9.58 4.07
N ALA A 69 -4.75 10.55 3.53
CA ALA A 69 -3.55 11.12 4.10
C ALA A 69 -3.87 12.50 4.71
N GLN A 70 -3.74 12.60 6.02
CA GLN A 70 -3.83 13.81 6.83
C GLN A 70 -2.43 14.33 7.18
N VAL A 71 -2.36 15.51 7.81
CA VAL A 71 -1.09 16.16 8.19
C VAL A 71 -0.19 15.25 9.05
N THR A 72 -0.80 14.45 9.94
CA THR A 72 -0.09 13.59 10.89
C THR A 72 -0.56 12.13 10.87
N ARG A 73 -1.45 11.76 9.95
CA ARG A 73 -2.07 10.43 9.95
C ARG A 73 -2.37 9.94 8.55
N ILE A 74 -1.99 8.71 8.23
CA ILE A 74 -2.44 8.01 7.02
C ILE A 74 -3.30 6.84 7.47
N GLU A 75 -4.50 6.73 6.91
CA GLU A 75 -5.42 5.64 7.17
C GLU A 75 -5.91 5.08 5.86
N ALA A 76 -5.79 3.76 5.68
CA ALA A 76 -6.09 3.13 4.41
C ALA A 76 -6.58 1.69 4.58
N ASP A 77 -7.55 1.32 3.76
CA ASP A 77 -8.04 -0.03 3.60
C ASP A 77 -7.30 -0.69 2.43
N PHE A 78 -6.91 -1.93 2.64
CA PHE A 78 -6.14 -2.74 1.71
C PHE A 78 -6.95 -3.94 1.32
N THR A 79 -6.91 -4.26 0.04
CA THR A 79 -7.45 -5.49 -0.50
C THR A 79 -6.42 -6.09 -1.44
N GLY A 80 -6.41 -7.40 -1.53
CA GLY A 80 -5.56 -8.05 -2.51
C GLY A 80 -5.99 -9.47 -2.76
N THR A 81 -5.43 -10.01 -3.83
CA THR A 81 -5.77 -11.32 -4.34
C THR A 81 -4.48 -12.05 -4.68
N ASP A 82 -4.30 -13.18 -4.02
CA ASP A 82 -3.22 -14.14 -4.25
C ASP A 82 -3.73 -15.26 -5.17
N CYS A 83 -3.09 -15.41 -6.33
CA CYS A 83 -3.41 -16.41 -7.36
C CYS A 83 -4.87 -16.48 -7.83
N GLN A 84 -5.65 -15.40 -7.71
CA GLN A 84 -7.12 -15.41 -7.89
C GLN A 84 -7.87 -16.43 -7.01
N GLN A 85 -7.25 -16.90 -5.94
CA GLN A 85 -7.76 -17.99 -5.10
C GLN A 85 -7.86 -17.60 -3.63
N ALA A 86 -7.02 -16.69 -3.16
CA ALA A 86 -7.05 -16.21 -1.78
C ALA A 86 -7.12 -14.69 -1.76
N THR A 87 -8.23 -14.14 -1.31
CA THR A 87 -8.36 -12.71 -1.06
C THR A 87 -7.91 -12.37 0.34
N PHE A 88 -7.35 -11.19 0.52
CA PHE A 88 -7.02 -10.64 1.82
C PHE A 88 -7.47 -9.20 1.91
N VAL A 89 -7.86 -8.82 3.12
CA VAL A 89 -8.25 -7.46 3.46
C VAL A 89 -7.53 -7.04 4.74
N GLY A 90 -7.27 -5.76 4.88
CA GLY A 90 -6.65 -5.23 6.08
C GLY A 90 -6.78 -3.72 6.15
N GLN A 91 -6.64 -3.18 7.35
CA GLN A 91 -6.59 -1.74 7.58
C GLN A 91 -5.19 -1.38 8.07
N LEU A 92 -4.70 -0.24 7.61
CA LEU A 92 -3.46 0.34 8.10
C LEU A 92 -3.69 1.75 8.60
N VAL A 93 -3.08 2.04 9.74
CA VAL A 93 -2.99 3.38 10.30
C VAL A 93 -1.52 3.69 10.59
N LEU A 94 -0.99 4.75 9.98
CA LEU A 94 0.31 5.31 10.28
C LEU A 94 0.12 6.68 10.92
N THR A 95 0.74 6.92 12.06
CA THR A 95 0.69 8.21 12.76
C THR A 95 2.09 8.79 12.83
N LYS A 96 2.24 10.06 12.43
CA LYS A 96 3.46 10.86 12.62
C LYS A 96 3.42 11.46 14.02
N ASN A 97 4.38 11.08 14.86
CA ASN A 97 4.64 11.70 16.16
C ASN A 97 5.50 12.96 16.01
#